data_AF-A0A352ISF2-F1
#
_entry.id   AF-A0A352ISF2-F1
#
_cell.length_a   1.000
_cell.length_b   1.000
_cell.length_c   1.000
_cell.angle_alpha   90.00
_cell.angle_beta   90.00
_cell.angle_gamma   90.00
#
_symmetry.space_group_name_H-M   'P 1'
#
loop_
_entity.id
_entity.type
_entity.pdbx_description
1 polymer ?
#
loop_
_entity_poly.entity_id
_entity_poly.type
_entity_poly.pdbx_seq_one_letter_code
_entity_poly.pdbx_strand_id
1 'polypeptide(L)'
;SAADTAAHDIITQGLRSISRDIPILSEEGKDIPWEERKHWRRFWLVDPVDGTKDFTQRTGEFTVNIAMIEDGEPVMGVVIAPALKEAYWGVVGEGAHMRDRTGRVHRIRVAEPKDVKRVVASKNHLNAETRAFIDKLGEHEL
;
A
#
# COMPACT_ATOMS: atom_id res chain seq x y z
N SER A 1 -10.96 10.62 9.04
CA SER A 1 -10.72 11.71 10.04
C SER A 1 -10.38 13.01 9.31
N ALA A 2 -10.14 14.15 9.98
CA ALA A 2 -9.75 15.39 9.29
C ALA A 2 -8.47 15.24 8.44
N ALA A 3 -7.57 14.35 8.86
CA ALA A 3 -6.35 14.05 8.09
C ALA A 3 -6.66 13.19 6.84
N ASP A 4 -7.50 12.17 6.97
CA ASP A 4 -7.90 11.31 5.84
C ASP A 4 -8.64 12.12 4.77
N THR A 5 -9.53 13.03 5.18
CA THR A 5 -10.22 13.95 4.26
C THR A 5 -9.23 14.88 3.55
N ALA A 6 -8.28 15.46 4.27
CA ALA A 6 -7.26 16.34 3.67
C ALA A 6 -6.36 15.58 2.69
N ALA A 7 -5.95 14.35 3.04
CA ALA A 7 -5.18 13.48 2.16
C ALA A 7 -5.99 13.11 0.90
N HIS A 8 -7.27 12.72 1.07
CA HIS A 8 -8.19 12.43 -0.01
C HIS A 8 -8.29 13.58 -1.02
N ASP A 9 -8.50 14.81 -0.53
CA ASP A 9 -8.66 15.98 -1.39
C ASP A 9 -7.39 16.27 -2.21
N ILE A 10 -6.22 16.23 -1.57
CA ILE A 10 -4.92 16.46 -2.22
C ILE A 10 -4.66 15.38 -3.29
N ILE A 11 -4.86 14.10 -2.94
CA ILE A 11 -4.64 12.97 -3.86
C ILE A 11 -5.60 13.07 -5.04
N THR A 12 -6.89 13.31 -4.78
CA THR A 12 -7.92 13.42 -5.82
C THR A 12 -7.62 14.59 -6.77
N GLN A 13 -7.18 15.74 -6.25
CA GLN A 13 -6.76 16.87 -7.08
C GLN A 13 -5.54 16.52 -7.94
N GLY A 14 -4.55 15.85 -7.35
CA GLY A 14 -3.35 15.39 -8.06
C GLY A 14 -3.71 14.44 -9.21
N LEU A 15 -4.47 13.38 -8.93
CA LEU A 15 -4.89 12.39 -9.92
C LEU A 15 -5.73 13.02 -11.04
N ARG A 16 -6.63 13.95 -10.72
CA ARG A 16 -7.40 14.69 -11.73
C ARG A 16 -6.53 15.57 -12.63
N SER A 17 -5.38 16.04 -12.16
CA SER A 17 -4.45 16.80 -12.99
C SER A 17 -3.63 15.92 -13.94
N ILE A 18 -3.40 14.65 -13.57
CA ILE A 18 -2.68 13.65 -14.37
C ILE A 18 -3.61 13.00 -15.41
N SER A 19 -4.81 12.61 -14.99
CA SER A 19 -5.75 11.86 -15.82
C SER A 19 -7.19 12.26 -15.51
N ARG A 20 -7.65 13.32 -16.17
CA ARG A 20 -8.96 13.94 -15.90
C ARG A 20 -10.15 13.01 -16.14
N ASP A 21 -10.02 12.09 -17.09
CA ASP A 21 -11.12 11.24 -17.55
C ASP A 21 -11.16 9.87 -16.84
N ILE A 22 -10.18 9.57 -15.99
CA ILE A 22 -10.13 8.30 -15.26
C ILE A 22 -10.87 8.46 -13.92
N PRO A 23 -11.92 7.66 -13.65
CA PRO A 23 -12.63 7.69 -12.37
C PRO A 23 -11.70 7.39 -11.19
N ILE A 24 -12.07 7.90 -10.00
CA ILE A 24 -11.34 7.67 -8.76
C ILE A 24 -12.32 7.06 -7.75
N LEU A 25 -11.99 5.86 -7.26
CA LEU A 25 -12.66 5.19 -6.15
C LEU A 25 -11.76 5.31 -4.92
N SER A 26 -12.24 5.97 -3.86
CA SER A 26 -11.45 6.18 -2.64
C SER A 26 -12.28 5.86 -1.41
N GLU A 27 -11.64 5.33 -0.36
CA GLU A 27 -12.29 5.02 0.93
C GLU A 27 -13.01 6.24 1.54
N GLU A 28 -12.37 7.41 1.47
CA GLU A 28 -12.92 8.69 1.96
C GLU A 28 -13.73 9.44 0.89
N GLY A 29 -13.85 8.85 -0.30
CA GLY A 29 -14.61 9.41 -1.40
C GLY A 29 -16.11 9.34 -1.19
N LYS A 30 -16.87 9.94 -2.10
CA LYS A 30 -18.32 9.69 -2.15
C LYS A 30 -18.57 8.22 -2.46
N ASP A 31 -19.57 7.63 -1.81
CA ASP A 31 -20.09 6.33 -2.20
C ASP A 31 -20.60 6.40 -3.65
N ILE A 32 -19.88 5.75 -4.56
CA ILE A 32 -20.29 5.59 -5.95
C ILE A 32 -21.02 4.24 -6.06
N PRO A 33 -22.29 4.23 -6.50
CA PRO A 33 -23.09 3.01 -6.55
C PRO A 33 -22.40 1.90 -7.34
N TRP A 34 -22.52 0.66 -6.88
CA TRP A 34 -22.00 -0.52 -7.60
C TRP A 34 -22.48 -0.56 -9.05
N GLU A 35 -23.74 -0.23 -9.29
CA GLU A 35 -24.36 -0.21 -10.61
C GLU A 35 -23.67 0.72 -11.60
N GLU A 36 -22.99 1.76 -11.12
CA GLU A 36 -22.18 2.65 -11.94
C GLU A 36 -20.77 2.08 -12.13
N ARG A 37 -20.08 1.77 -11.02
CA ARG A 37 -18.66 1.37 -11.08
C ARG A 37 -18.41 -0.01 -11.67
N LYS A 38 -19.40 -0.90 -11.72
CA LYS A 38 -19.27 -2.23 -12.35
C LYS A 38 -18.96 -2.18 -13.84
N HIS A 39 -19.22 -1.04 -14.50
CA HIS A 39 -18.94 -0.84 -15.91
C HIS A 39 -17.59 -0.17 -16.17
N TRP A 40 -16.87 0.24 -15.12
CA TRP A 40 -15.58 0.87 -15.28
C TRP A 40 -14.53 -0.15 -15.68
N ARG A 41 -13.93 0.07 -16.84
CA ARG A 41 -12.77 -0.71 -17.28
C ARG A 41 -11.49 -0.23 -16.65
N ARG A 42 -11.34 1.07 -16.41
CA ARG A 42 -10.13 1.64 -15.82
C ARG A 42 -10.48 2.70 -14.79
N PHE A 43 -9.87 2.63 -13.61
CA PHE A 43 -10.08 3.60 -12.54
C PHE A 43 -8.90 3.59 -11.54
N TRP A 44 -8.74 4.69 -10.81
CA TRP A 44 -7.85 4.77 -9.66
C TRP A 44 -8.54 4.21 -8.43
N LEU A 45 -7.88 3.34 -7.69
CA LEU A 45 -8.27 2.88 -6.36
C LEU A 45 -7.34 3.51 -5.33
N VAL A 46 -7.91 4.19 -4.33
CA VAL A 46 -7.16 5.03 -3.38
C VAL A 46 -7.55 4.75 -1.95
N ASP A 47 -6.57 4.43 -1.12
CA ASP A 47 -6.65 4.51 0.33
C ASP A 47 -5.74 5.68 0.79
N PRO A 48 -6.33 6.82 1.21
CA PRO A 48 -5.56 8.00 1.56
C PRO A 48 -4.67 7.83 2.78
N VAL A 49 -5.05 6.98 3.75
CA VAL A 49 -4.34 6.76 5.02
C VAL A 49 -4.65 5.36 5.56
N ASP A 50 -3.86 4.36 5.15
CA ASP A 50 -3.90 3.02 5.73
C ASP A 50 -3.04 2.98 7.01
N GLY A 51 -3.58 2.41 8.08
CA GLY A 51 -3.00 2.45 9.43
C GLY A 51 -3.53 3.60 10.30
N THR A 52 -4.78 4.00 10.15
CA THR A 52 -5.40 5.15 10.85
C THR A 52 -5.24 5.11 12.39
N LYS A 53 -5.18 3.90 12.99
CA LYS A 53 -4.89 3.73 14.43
C LYS A 53 -3.47 4.16 14.80
N ASP A 54 -2.50 3.83 13.97
CA ASP A 54 -1.09 4.17 14.13
C ASP A 54 -0.83 5.64 13.76
N PHE A 55 -1.56 6.17 12.77
CA PHE A 55 -1.61 7.61 12.48
C PHE A 55 -2.09 8.41 13.69
N THR A 56 -3.21 8.00 14.31
CA THR A 56 -3.78 8.68 15.48
C THR A 56 -2.86 8.61 16.71
N GLN A 57 -2.13 7.50 16.85
CA GLN A 57 -1.16 7.29 17.94
C GLN A 57 0.21 7.93 17.67
N ARG A 58 0.41 8.58 16.51
CA ARG A 58 1.69 9.20 16.09
C ARG A 58 2.87 8.23 16.11
N THR A 59 2.63 6.94 15.88
CA THR A 59 3.69 5.94 15.83
C THR A 59 4.56 6.08 14.58
N GLY A 60 4.07 6.82 13.58
CA GLY A 60 4.77 7.04 12.31
C GLY A 60 4.63 5.86 11.34
N GLU A 61 3.75 4.91 11.62
CA GLU A 61 3.48 3.75 10.76
C GLU A 61 2.12 3.95 10.06
N PHE A 62 2.10 4.71 8.97
CA PHE A 62 0.94 4.80 8.08
C PHE A 62 1.39 4.89 6.63
N THR A 63 0.51 4.50 5.72
CA THR A 63 0.79 4.52 4.27
C THR A 63 -0.31 5.21 3.48
N VAL A 64 0.06 5.67 2.29
CA VAL A 64 -0.87 6.11 1.24
C VAL A 64 -0.80 5.08 0.13
N ASN A 65 -1.92 4.46 -0.22
CA ASN A 65 -1.98 3.40 -1.24
C ASN A 65 -2.78 3.89 -2.45
N ILE A 66 -2.18 3.83 -3.62
CA ILE A 66 -2.80 4.25 -4.89
C ILE A 66 -2.53 3.16 -5.93
N ALA A 67 -3.59 2.65 -6.57
CA ALA A 67 -3.47 1.68 -7.66
C ALA A 67 -4.28 2.11 -8.89
N MET A 68 -3.76 1.81 -10.07
CA MET A 68 -4.54 1.83 -11.30
C MET A 68 -5.10 0.43 -11.52
N ILE A 69 -6.42 0.32 -11.58
CA ILE A 69 -7.12 -0.91 -11.93
C ILE A 69 -7.51 -0.83 -13.39
N GLU A 70 -7.28 -1.91 -14.14
CA GLU A 70 -7.72 -2.09 -15.52
C GLU A 70 -8.31 -3.49 -15.73
N ASP A 71 -9.53 -3.55 -16.26
CA ASP A 71 -10.29 -4.77 -16.51
C ASP A 71 -10.36 -5.72 -15.29
N GLY A 72 -10.42 -5.12 -14.09
CA GLY A 72 -10.49 -5.82 -12.80
C GLY A 72 -9.13 -6.14 -12.17
N GLU A 73 -8.02 -5.86 -12.85
CA GLU A 73 -6.66 -6.21 -12.41
C GLU A 73 -5.83 -4.96 -12.07
N PRO A 74 -5.00 -4.96 -11.02
CA PRO A 74 -4.08 -3.87 -10.74
C PRO A 74 -2.91 -3.87 -11.73
N VAL A 75 -2.81 -2.83 -12.56
CA VAL A 75 -1.75 -2.70 -13.59
C VAL A 75 -0.60 -1.80 -13.15
N MET A 76 -0.83 -0.92 -12.18
CA MET A 76 0.17 -0.08 -11.52
C MET A 76 -0.23 0.12 -10.06
N GLY A 77 0.76 0.21 -9.17
CA GLY A 77 0.54 0.53 -7.77
C GLY A 77 1.67 1.39 -7.20
N VAL A 78 1.32 2.23 -6.22
CA VAL A 78 2.23 3.04 -5.43
C VAL A 78 1.82 2.94 -3.96
N VAL A 79 2.80 2.67 -3.10
CA VAL A 79 2.66 2.71 -1.64
C VAL A 79 3.67 3.72 -1.11
N ILE A 80 3.20 4.75 -0.45
CA ILE A 80 4.05 5.78 0.14
C ILE A 80 4.00 5.61 1.66
N ALA A 81 5.16 5.59 2.31
CA ALA A 81 5.29 5.64 3.77
C ALA A 81 5.88 7.01 4.15
N PRO A 82 5.04 8.05 4.34
CA PRO A 82 5.53 9.44 4.43
C PRO A 82 6.45 9.68 5.62
N ALA A 83 6.13 9.07 6.77
CA ALA A 83 6.92 9.17 7.99
C ALA A 83 8.31 8.53 7.85
N LEU A 84 8.43 7.46 7.05
CA LEU A 84 9.71 6.83 6.73
C LEU A 84 10.47 7.54 5.60
N LYS A 85 9.80 8.46 4.88
CA LYS A 85 10.29 9.10 3.65
C LYS A 85 10.59 8.09 2.55
N GLU A 86 9.82 7.01 2.50
CA GLU A 86 9.99 5.93 1.53
C GLU A 86 8.79 5.87 0.57
N ALA A 87 9.02 5.38 -0.64
CA ALA A 87 7.97 5.09 -1.60
C ALA A 87 8.29 3.81 -2.36
N TYR A 88 7.27 3.02 -2.62
CA TYR A 88 7.32 1.77 -3.35
C TYR A 88 6.37 1.88 -4.53
N TRP A 89 6.75 1.39 -5.70
CA TRP A 89 5.84 1.35 -6.84
C TRP A 89 6.14 0.18 -7.76
N GLY A 90 5.15 -0.23 -8.52
CA GLY A 90 5.29 -1.26 -9.53
C GLY A 90 4.34 -1.04 -10.70
N VAL A 91 4.77 -1.49 -11.87
CA VAL A 91 3.98 -1.51 -13.10
C VAL A 91 4.13 -2.87 -13.73
N VAL A 92 3.01 -3.46 -14.16
CA VAL A 92 3.04 -4.74 -14.88
C VAL A 92 3.93 -4.61 -16.12
N GLY A 93 4.90 -5.51 -16.26
CA GLY A 93 5.89 -5.51 -17.35
C GLY A 93 7.15 -4.68 -17.08
N GLU A 94 7.14 -3.72 -16.14
CA GLU A 94 8.32 -2.89 -15.81
C GLU A 94 9.00 -3.31 -14.49
N GLY A 95 8.29 -4.07 -13.66
CA GLY A 95 8.76 -4.54 -12.37
C GLY A 95 8.46 -3.54 -11.25
N ALA A 96 9.13 -3.72 -10.11
CA ALA A 96 8.88 -2.95 -8.89
C ALA A 96 10.14 -2.26 -8.38
N HIS A 97 9.95 -1.12 -7.71
CA HIS A 97 10.99 -0.22 -7.26
C HIS A 97 10.66 0.35 -5.88
N MET A 98 11.71 0.73 -5.17
CA MET A 98 11.65 1.40 -3.88
C MET A 98 12.57 2.62 -3.89
N ARG A 99 12.05 3.77 -3.47
CA ARG A 99 12.84 4.96 -3.17
C ARG A 99 13.02 5.04 -1.66
N ASP A 100 14.27 5.05 -1.22
CA ASP A 100 14.61 5.15 0.20
C ASP A 100 14.55 6.61 0.69
N ARG A 101 14.74 6.78 2.01
CA ARG A 101 14.77 8.10 2.67
C ARG A 101 15.83 9.08 2.15
N THR A 102 16.83 8.60 1.41
CA THR A 102 17.89 9.42 0.79
C THR A 102 17.51 9.87 -0.62
N GLY A 103 16.39 9.38 -1.14
CA GLY A 103 15.93 9.61 -2.51
C GLY A 103 16.51 8.64 -3.53
N ARG A 104 17.34 7.67 -3.11
CA ARG A 104 17.91 6.68 -4.01
C ARG A 104 16.86 5.63 -4.38
N VAL A 105 16.80 5.32 -5.68
CA VAL A 105 15.88 4.31 -6.21
C VAL A 105 16.59 2.97 -6.35
N HIS A 106 15.92 1.92 -5.87
CA HIS A 106 16.34 0.53 -5.90
C HIS A 106 15.30 -0.29 -6.64
N ARG A 107 15.74 -1.22 -7.49
CA ARG A 107 14.83 -2.20 -8.09
C ARG A 107 14.56 -3.31 -7.06
N ILE A 108 13.29 -3.57 -6.79
CA ILE A 108 12.86 -4.66 -5.93
C ILE A 108 13.07 -5.96 -6.69
N ARG A 109 13.65 -6.95 -6.01
CA ARG A 109 13.88 -8.29 -6.53
C ARG A 109 13.41 -9.30 -5.50
N VAL A 110 13.02 -10.47 -5.98
CA VAL A 110 12.77 -11.61 -5.10
C VAL A 110 14.08 -11.97 -4.44
N ALA A 111 14.06 -12.15 -3.12
CA ALA A 111 15.23 -12.59 -2.38
C ALA A 111 15.60 -14.02 -2.82
N GLU A 112 16.90 -14.30 -2.89
CA GLU A 112 17.34 -15.67 -3.08
C GLU A 112 17.01 -16.49 -1.82
N PRO A 113 16.53 -17.74 -1.97
CA PRO A 113 16.29 -18.62 -0.84
C PRO A 113 17.58 -18.79 -0.02
N LYS A 114 17.48 -18.56 1.29
CA LYS A 114 18.56 -18.86 2.25
C LYS A 114 18.25 -20.15 3.00
N ASP A 115 19.28 -20.79 3.54
CA ASP A 115 19.14 -21.98 4.38
C ASP A 115 18.32 -21.69 5.66
N VAL A 116 18.48 -20.47 6.20
CA VAL A 116 17.73 -19.99 7.37
C VAL A 116 16.46 -19.27 6.92
N LYS A 117 15.32 -19.67 7.49
CA LYS A 117 14.02 -19.06 7.19
C LYS A 117 13.89 -17.71 7.85
N ARG A 118 13.31 -16.73 7.15
CA ARG A 118 12.88 -15.46 7.75
C ARG A 118 11.37 -15.49 7.98
N VAL A 119 10.96 -15.21 9.21
CA VAL A 119 9.56 -15.23 9.64
C VAL A 119 9.12 -13.80 9.92
N VAL A 120 8.06 -13.36 9.25
CA VAL A 120 7.44 -12.05 9.52
C VAL A 120 6.19 -12.28 10.36
N ALA A 121 6.15 -11.73 11.57
CA ALA A 121 5.02 -11.85 12.50
C ALA A 121 4.54 -10.47 12.98
N SER A 122 3.25 -10.36 13.29
CA SER A 122 2.66 -9.12 13.80
C SER A 122 3.22 -8.79 15.20
N LYS A 123 3.78 -7.57 15.35
CA LYS A 123 4.24 -7.05 16.65
C LYS A 123 3.12 -7.03 17.71
N ASN A 124 1.88 -6.82 17.29
CA ASN A 124 0.73 -6.62 18.17
C ASN A 124 -0.07 -7.91 18.47
N HIS A 125 0.16 -8.99 17.72
CA HIS A 125 -0.60 -10.25 17.82
C HIS A 125 0.28 -11.50 17.95
N LEU A 126 1.49 -11.36 18.51
CA LEU A 126 2.35 -12.49 18.88
C LEU A 126 1.78 -13.24 20.10
N ASN A 127 0.71 -14.00 19.88
CA ASN A 127 0.12 -14.89 20.89
C ASN A 127 0.97 -16.17 21.06
N ALA A 128 0.62 -16.99 22.05
CA ALA A 128 1.35 -18.22 22.35
C ALA A 128 1.29 -19.24 21.20
N GLU A 129 0.17 -19.29 20.47
CA GLU A 129 -0.02 -20.19 19.32
C GLU A 129 0.91 -19.82 18.15
N THR A 130 1.01 -18.54 17.83
CA THR A 130 1.92 -18.01 16.81
C THR A 130 3.36 -18.34 17.16
N ARG A 131 3.78 -18.17 18.42
CA ARG A 131 5.14 -18.56 18.86
C ARG A 131 5.37 -20.05 18.73
N ALA A 132 4.45 -20.88 19.24
CA ALA A 132 4.56 -22.33 19.14
C ALA A 132 4.58 -22.83 17.69
N PHE A 133 3.93 -22.12 16.76
CA PHE A 133 4.03 -22.40 15.33
C PHE A 133 5.41 -22.03 14.78
N ILE A 134 5.92 -20.84 15.13
CA ILE A 134 7.22 -20.35 14.68
C ILE A 134 8.36 -21.27 15.17
N ASP A 135 8.31 -21.72 16.42
CA ASP A 135 9.31 -22.64 16.99
C ASP A 135 9.38 -23.99 16.24
N LYS A 136 8.27 -24.45 15.63
CA LYS A 136 8.24 -25.68 14.83
C LYS A 136 8.92 -25.54 13.47
N LEU A 137 9.23 -24.32 13.02
CA LEU A 137 9.83 -24.09 11.70
C LEU A 137 11.33 -24.42 11.65
N GLY A 138 11.95 -24.70 12.80
CA GLY A 138 13.39 -24.95 12.92
C GLY A 138 14.18 -23.65 13.08
N GLU A 139 15.43 -23.64 12.61
CA GLU A 139 16.29 -22.45 12.64
C GLU A 139 15.67 -21.31 11.79
N HIS A 140 15.42 -20.16 12.42
CA HIS A 140 14.76 -19.03 11.79
C HIS A 140 15.23 -17.68 12.36
N GLU A 141 15.08 -16.63 11.55
CA GLU A 141 15.16 -15.22 11.93
C GLU A 141 13.74 -14.64 12.06
N LEU A 142 13.47 -13.90 13.13
CA LEU A 142 12.25 -13.12 13.35
C LEU A 142 12.44 -11.66 12.92
#